data_AF-A0A315RY53-F1
#
_entry.id   AF-A0A315RY53-F1
#
_cell.length_a   1.000
_cell.length_b   1.000
_cell.length_c   1.000
_cell.angle_alpha   90.00
_cell.angle_beta   90.00
_cell.angle_gamma   90.00
#
_symmetry.space_group_name_H-M   'P 1'
#
loop_
_entity.id
_entity.type
_entity.pdbx_description
1 polymer ?
#
loop_
_entity_poly.entity_id
_entity_poly.type
_entity_poly.pdbx_seq_one_letter_code
_entity_poly.pdbx_strand_id
1 'polypeptide(L)'
;MDYKLVLDDFEGPLELLYQLVKKNEINISEVSLAKITDQYLDYLDQMREFDIDLASEFLIIAAELIEIKIKALLPQEEDEEEEESEHELITRLREYELFKNIAQMLKEWEEEAGNRYQAQVDIEELMPEMLQVDLEISAAELYELVVKALTA
;
A
#
# COMPACT_ATOMS: atom_id res chain seq x y z
N MET A 1 -19.78 -17.72 -21.90
CA MET A 1 -19.45 -16.29 -21.86
C MET A 1 -17.95 -16.21 -21.69
N ASP A 2 -17.28 -15.45 -22.54
CA ASP A 2 -15.82 -15.30 -22.55
C ASP A 2 -15.34 -14.72 -21.22
N TYR A 3 -14.64 -15.53 -20.42
CA TYR A 3 -13.81 -15.01 -19.34
C TYR A 3 -12.50 -14.58 -19.96
N LYS A 4 -12.38 -13.29 -20.21
CA LYS A 4 -11.11 -12.65 -20.50
C LYS A 4 -10.33 -12.64 -19.18
N LEU A 5 -9.63 -13.74 -18.87
CA LEU A 5 -8.61 -13.75 -17.82
C LEU A 5 -7.49 -12.85 -18.35
N VAL A 6 -7.54 -11.58 -17.98
CA VAL A 6 -6.29 -10.84 -17.86
C VAL A 6 -5.57 -11.58 -16.74
N LEU A 7 -4.48 -12.25 -17.09
CA LEU A 7 -3.49 -12.66 -16.10
C LEU A 7 -2.99 -11.34 -15.52
N ASP A 8 -3.69 -10.83 -14.51
CA ASP A 8 -3.17 -9.77 -13.70
C ASP A 8 -1.88 -10.34 -13.13
N ASP A 9 -0.75 -9.70 -13.43
CA ASP A 9 0.56 -10.04 -12.88
C ASP A 9 0.46 -9.94 -11.35
N PHE A 10 0.00 -11.01 -10.70
CA PHE A 10 -0.10 -11.05 -9.26
C PHE A 10 1.32 -10.97 -8.71
N GLU A 11 1.56 -10.02 -7.81
CA GLU A 11 2.88 -9.80 -7.20
C GLU A 11 3.33 -10.96 -6.30
N GLY A 12 2.51 -12.02 -6.16
CA GLY A 12 2.87 -13.25 -5.46
C GLY A 12 1.65 -14.12 -5.11
N PRO A 13 1.87 -15.27 -4.47
CA PRO A 13 0.82 -16.24 -4.16
C PRO A 13 -0.17 -15.76 -3.09
N LEU A 14 0.26 -14.91 -2.16
CA LEU A 14 -0.62 -14.32 -1.14
C LEU A 14 -1.58 -13.29 -1.75
N GLU A 15 -1.15 -12.51 -2.75
CA GLU A 15 -2.03 -11.61 -3.49
C GLU A 15 -3.12 -12.41 -4.22
N LEU A 16 -2.74 -13.46 -4.96
CA LEU A 16 -3.71 -14.33 -5.62
C LEU A 16 -4.74 -14.88 -4.62
N LEU A 17 -4.27 -15.43 -3.49
CA LEU A 17 -5.16 -15.97 -2.47
C LEU A 17 -6.06 -14.89 -1.85
N TYR A 18 -5.51 -13.70 -1.57
CA TYR A 18 -6.27 -12.55 -1.09
C TYR A 18 -7.40 -12.15 -2.06
N GLN A 19 -7.10 -12.08 -3.37
CA GLN A 19 -8.10 -11.76 -4.39
C GLN A 19 -9.20 -12.82 -4.47
N LEU A 20 -8.84 -14.10 -4.38
CA LEU A 20 -9.81 -15.18 -4.35
C LEU A 20 -10.73 -15.08 -3.12
N VAL A 21 -10.17 -14.81 -1.94
CA VAL A 21 -10.98 -14.62 -0.72
C VAL A 21 -11.91 -13.40 -0.86
N LYS A 22 -11.38 -12.26 -1.33
CA LYS A 22 -12.17 -11.03 -1.54
C LYS A 22 -13.29 -11.20 -2.56
N LYS A 23 -13.04 -11.91 -3.67
CA LYS A 23 -14.03 -12.16 -4.72
C LYS A 23 -15.24 -12.95 -4.22
N ASN A 24 -15.05 -13.80 -3.21
CA ASN A 24 -16.13 -14.56 -2.61
C ASN A 24 -16.94 -13.74 -1.57
N GLU A 25 -16.63 -12.46 -1.37
CA GLU A 25 -17.27 -11.52 -0.42
C GLU A 25 -17.25 -11.99 1.05
N ILE A 26 -16.28 -12.84 1.42
CA ILE A 26 -16.15 -13.39 2.77
C ILE A 26 -15.15 -12.54 3.57
N ASN A 27 -15.43 -12.28 4.84
CA ASN A 27 -14.45 -11.72 5.76
C ASN A 27 -13.26 -12.69 5.89
N ILE A 28 -12.02 -12.23 5.74
CA ILE A 28 -10.81 -13.08 5.78
C ILE A 28 -10.76 -13.92 7.07
N SER A 29 -11.29 -13.41 8.18
CA SER A 29 -11.32 -14.14 9.46
C SER A 29 -12.39 -15.25 9.53
N GLU A 30 -13.34 -15.26 8.61
CA GLU A 30 -14.48 -16.20 8.59
C GLU A 30 -14.43 -17.13 7.35
N VAL A 31 -13.43 -16.96 6.49
CA VAL A 31 -13.27 -17.78 5.30
C VAL A 31 -12.76 -19.16 5.67
N SER A 32 -13.37 -20.19 5.08
CA SER A 32 -12.78 -21.52 5.08
C SER A 32 -11.84 -21.63 3.88
N LEU A 33 -10.54 -21.70 4.13
CA LEU A 33 -9.52 -21.79 3.09
C LEU A 33 -9.68 -23.09 2.29
N ALA A 34 -10.18 -24.16 2.91
CA ALA A 34 -10.54 -25.40 2.23
C ALA A 34 -11.53 -25.21 1.06
N LYS A 35 -12.42 -24.22 1.12
CA LYS A 35 -13.36 -23.89 0.02
C LYS A 35 -12.71 -23.06 -1.09
N ILE A 36 -11.61 -22.37 -0.80
CA ILE A 36 -10.87 -21.53 -1.74
C ILE A 36 -9.76 -22.32 -2.44
N THR A 37 -9.28 -23.42 -1.83
CA THR A 37 -8.23 -24.29 -2.38
C THR A 37 -8.46 -24.67 -3.84
N ASP A 38 -9.68 -25.07 -4.22
CA ASP A 38 -9.97 -25.46 -5.61
C ASP A 38 -9.80 -24.29 -6.59
N GLN A 39 -10.24 -23.09 -6.20
CA GLN A 39 -10.09 -21.88 -7.03
C GLN A 39 -8.62 -21.50 -7.19
N TYR A 40 -7.80 -21.71 -6.15
CA TYR A 40 -6.36 -21.47 -6.21
C TYR A 40 -5.66 -22.45 -7.16
N LEU A 41 -5.98 -23.74 -7.06
CA LEU A 41 -5.41 -24.78 -7.93
C LEU A 41 -5.84 -24.61 -9.39
N ASP A 42 -7.11 -24.28 -9.64
CA ASP A 42 -7.61 -23.99 -11.00
C ASP A 42 -6.87 -22.82 -11.65
N TYR A 43 -6.50 -21.80 -10.85
CA TYR A 43 -5.72 -20.67 -11.36
C TYR A 43 -4.28 -21.09 -11.71
N LEU A 44 -3.64 -21.90 -10.86
CA LEU A 44 -2.31 -22.43 -11.14
C LEU A 44 -2.25 -23.31 -12.40
N ASP A 45 -3.30 -24.10 -12.65
CA ASP A 45 -3.41 -24.92 -13.85
C ASP A 45 -3.53 -24.04 -15.10
N GLN A 46 -4.33 -22.98 -15.06
CA GLN A 46 -4.41 -22.01 -16.15
C GLN A 46 -3.07 -21.32 -16.40
N MET A 47 -2.36 -20.88 -15.36
CA MET A 47 -1.02 -20.29 -15.52
C MET A 47 -0.03 -21.24 -16.20
N ARG A 48 -0.10 -22.53 -15.86
CA ARG A 48 0.73 -23.57 -16.50
C ARG A 48 0.39 -23.78 -17.97
N GLU A 49 -0.89 -23.72 -18.34
CA GLU A 49 -1.32 -23.81 -19.75
C GLU A 49 -0.81 -22.64 -20.60
N PHE A 50 -0.62 -21.47 -20.00
CA PHE A 50 -0.05 -20.28 -20.67
C PHE A 50 1.49 -20.26 -20.68
N ASP A 51 2.15 -21.36 -20.31
CA ASP A 51 3.62 -21.53 -20.34
C ASP A 51 4.36 -20.50 -19.46
N ILE A 52 3.73 -20.08 -18.36
CA ILE A 52 4.32 -19.16 -17.38
C ILE A 52 5.19 -19.96 -16.41
N ASP A 53 6.42 -19.50 -16.19
CA ASP A 53 7.31 -20.05 -15.18
C ASP A 53 6.69 -19.90 -13.79
N LEU A 54 6.22 -21.02 -13.22
CA LEU A 54 5.63 -21.00 -11.90
C LEU A 54 6.71 -20.92 -10.81
N ALA A 55 6.68 -19.85 -10.02
CA ALA A 55 7.61 -19.69 -8.91
C ALA A 55 7.34 -20.71 -7.80
N SER A 56 8.40 -21.15 -7.10
CA SER A 56 8.32 -22.18 -6.05
C SER A 56 7.39 -21.77 -4.90
N GLU A 57 7.24 -20.48 -4.64
CA GLU A 57 6.35 -19.93 -3.62
C GLU A 57 4.86 -20.26 -3.84
N PHE A 58 4.41 -20.35 -5.09
CA PHE A 58 3.02 -20.73 -5.40
C PHE A 58 2.76 -22.19 -5.06
N LEU A 59 3.74 -23.07 -5.32
CA LEU A 59 3.64 -24.48 -4.98
C LEU A 59 3.63 -24.72 -3.47
N ILE A 60 4.35 -23.88 -2.71
CA ILE A 60 4.35 -23.93 -1.23
C ILE A 60 2.94 -23.61 -0.71
N ILE A 61 2.33 -22.52 -1.16
CA ILE A 61 0.96 -22.16 -0.74
C ILE A 61 -0.06 -23.18 -1.24
N ALA A 62 0.11 -23.73 -2.45
CA ALA A 62 -0.75 -24.81 -2.94
C ALA A 62 -0.70 -26.04 -2.03
N ALA A 63 0.49 -26.46 -1.60
CA ALA A 63 0.65 -27.60 -0.70
C ALA A 63 -0.01 -27.35 0.65
N GLU A 64 0.17 -26.15 1.22
CA GLU A 64 -0.46 -25.73 2.47
C GLU A 64 -1.99 -25.73 2.38
N LEU A 65 -2.56 -25.20 1.29
CA LEU A 65 -4.00 -25.20 1.03
C LEU A 65 -4.58 -26.62 0.83
N ILE A 66 -3.82 -27.52 0.21
CA ILE A 66 -4.21 -28.92 0.06
C ILE A 66 -4.21 -29.61 1.44
N GLU A 67 -3.21 -29.37 2.27
CA GLU A 67 -3.15 -29.90 3.63
C GLU A 67 -4.36 -29.45 4.46
N ILE A 68 -4.66 -28.14 4.44
CA ILE A 68 -5.85 -27.57 5.11
C ILE A 68 -7.13 -28.26 4.62
N LYS A 69 -7.28 -28.43 3.30
CA LYS A 69 -8.46 -29.08 2.73
C LYS A 69 -8.58 -30.55 3.11
N ILE A 70 -7.47 -31.30 3.16
CA ILE A 70 -7.47 -32.70 3.57
C ILE A 70 -7.92 -32.82 5.03
N LYS A 71 -7.31 -32.04 5.94
CA LYS A 71 -7.69 -32.03 7.36
C LYS A 71 -9.18 -31.71 7.53
N ALA A 72 -9.67 -30.66 6.87
CA ALA A 72 -11.07 -30.26 6.93
C ALA A 72 -12.08 -31.31 6.42
N LEU A 73 -11.64 -32.28 5.60
CA LEU A 73 -12.49 -33.35 5.05
C LEU A 73 -12.42 -34.66 5.84
N LEU A 74 -11.44 -34.82 6.73
CA LEU A 74 -11.30 -36.03 7.54
C LEU A 74 -12.30 -36.03 8.69
N PRO A 75 -12.83 -37.21 9.09
CA PRO A 75 -13.69 -37.32 10.26
C PRO A 75 -12.87 -36.99 11.53
N GLN A 76 -13.30 -35.97 12.26
CA GLN A 76 -12.61 -35.51 13.47
C GLN A 76 -12.73 -36.54 14.61
N GLU A 77 -11.59 -36.88 15.22
CA GLU A 77 -11.60 -37.33 16.61
C GLU A 77 -11.71 -36.07 17.48
N GLU A 78 -12.60 -36.07 18.47
CA GLU A 78 -12.73 -35.00 19.47
C GLU A 78 -11.42 -34.93 20.26
N ASP A 79 -10.43 -34.17 19.78
CA ASP A 79 -9.46 -33.38 20.55
C ASP A 79 -8.24 -33.00 19.68
N GLU A 80 -8.13 -31.68 19.47
CA GLU A 80 -6.91 -30.87 19.43
C GLU A 80 -5.92 -31.06 18.25
N GLU A 81 -5.75 -29.98 17.46
CA GLU A 81 -4.62 -29.57 16.57
C GLU A 81 -5.06 -29.08 15.16
N GLU A 82 -6.31 -29.29 14.75
CA GLU A 82 -6.76 -28.99 13.37
C GLU A 82 -6.84 -27.50 13.01
N GLU A 83 -6.86 -26.59 13.99
CA GLU A 83 -7.06 -25.17 13.75
C GLU A 83 -5.76 -24.39 13.47
N GLU A 84 -4.58 -24.85 13.90
CA GLU A 84 -3.36 -24.02 13.88
C GLU A 84 -2.88 -23.65 12.46
N SER A 85 -2.86 -24.60 11.53
CA SER A 85 -2.34 -24.35 10.17
C SER A 85 -3.23 -23.42 9.35
N GLU A 86 -4.56 -23.53 9.49
CA GLU A 86 -5.48 -22.62 8.82
C GLU A 86 -5.40 -21.21 9.45
N HIS A 87 -5.30 -21.12 10.78
CA HIS A 87 -5.13 -19.83 11.47
C HIS A 87 -3.84 -19.11 11.09
N GLU A 88 -2.74 -19.85 10.88
CA GLU A 88 -1.47 -19.25 10.47
C GLU A 88 -1.60 -18.57 9.10
N LEU A 89 -2.13 -19.29 8.10
CA LEU A 89 -2.28 -18.74 6.75
C LEU A 89 -3.30 -17.59 6.71
N ILE A 90 -4.38 -17.66 7.50
CA ILE A 90 -5.32 -16.53 7.70
C ILE A 90 -4.61 -15.32 8.33
N THR A 91 -3.69 -15.55 9.26
CA THR A 91 -2.92 -14.46 9.89
C THR A 91 -2.00 -13.78 8.86
N ARG A 92 -1.27 -14.56 8.06
CA ARG A 92 -0.45 -14.02 6.97
C ARG A 92 -1.28 -13.23 5.95
N LEU A 93 -2.49 -13.70 5.62
CA LEU A 93 -3.43 -12.97 4.74
C LEU A 93 -3.90 -11.64 5.34
N ARG A 94 -4.14 -11.57 6.65
CA ARG A 94 -4.50 -10.32 7.34
C ARG A 94 -3.35 -9.32 7.36
N GLU A 95 -2.13 -9.80 7.60
CA GLU A 95 -0.93 -8.96 7.51
C GLU A 95 -0.74 -8.41 6.09
N TYR A 96 -0.91 -9.29 5.09
CA TYR A 96 -0.89 -8.88 3.69
C TYR A 96 -1.93 -7.80 3.38
N GLU A 97 -3.18 -7.97 3.81
CA GLU A 97 -4.23 -6.96 3.65
C GLU A 97 -3.86 -5.62 4.29
N LEU A 98 -3.30 -5.66 5.51
CA LEU A 98 -2.85 -4.46 6.22
C LEU A 98 -1.78 -3.71 5.41
N PHE A 99 -0.73 -4.42 4.96
CA PHE A 99 0.35 -3.80 4.19
C PHE A 99 -0.12 -3.30 2.83
N LYS A 100 -1.04 -4.01 2.18
CA LYS A 100 -1.66 -3.56 0.93
C LYS A 100 -2.41 -2.24 1.12
N ASN A 101 -3.18 -2.11 2.19
CA ASN A 101 -3.88 -0.87 2.52
C ASN A 101 -2.91 0.27 2.84
N ILE A 102 -1.84 0.00 3.59
CA ILE A 102 -0.80 0.99 3.89
C ILE A 102 -0.11 1.45 2.60
N ALA A 103 0.25 0.51 1.71
CA ALA A 103 0.87 0.82 0.43
C ALA A 103 -0.04 1.71 -0.43
N GLN A 104 -1.34 1.42 -0.45
CA GLN A 104 -2.33 2.24 -1.15
C GLN A 104 -2.41 3.65 -0.56
N MET A 105 -2.44 3.80 0.78
CA MET A 105 -2.42 5.11 1.43
C MET A 105 -1.13 5.89 1.12
N LEU A 106 0.03 5.22 1.13
CA LEU A 106 1.30 5.85 0.79
C LEU A 106 1.34 6.33 -0.65
N LYS A 107 0.77 5.54 -1.57
CA LYS A 107 0.64 5.93 -2.98
C LYS A 107 -0.23 7.18 -3.15
N GLU A 108 -1.34 7.26 -2.43
CA GLU A 108 -2.19 8.47 -2.43
C GLU A 108 -1.43 9.70 -1.92
N TRP A 109 -0.63 9.54 -0.85
CA TRP A 109 0.21 10.62 -0.34
C TRP A 109 1.32 11.03 -1.31
N GLU A 110 1.93 10.07 -2.00
CA GLU A 110 2.92 10.33 -3.05
C GLU A 110 2.29 11.14 -4.19
N GLU A 111 1.11 10.75 -4.66
CA GLU A 111 0.37 11.46 -5.70
C GLU A 111 0.01 12.90 -5.27
N GLU A 112 -0.41 13.10 -4.02
CA GLU A 112 -0.66 14.44 -3.46
C GLU A 112 0.63 15.28 -3.33
N ALA A 113 1.73 14.66 -2.90
CA ALA A 113 3.02 15.32 -2.71
C ALA A 113 3.70 15.65 -4.05
N GLY A 114 3.54 14.81 -5.08
CA GLY A 114 4.08 15.03 -6.41
C GLY A 114 3.57 16.31 -7.10
N ASN A 115 2.44 16.85 -6.62
CA ASN A 115 1.89 18.12 -7.06
C ASN A 115 2.51 19.35 -6.34
N ARG A 116 3.49 19.14 -5.45
CA ARG A 116 4.18 20.21 -4.72
C ARG A 116 5.58 20.42 -5.29
N TYR A 117 5.80 21.58 -5.87
CA TYR A 117 7.12 21.99 -6.36
C TYR A 117 7.80 22.86 -5.29
N GLN A 118 8.96 22.43 -4.82
CA GLN A 118 9.81 23.30 -4.02
C GLN A 118 10.48 24.32 -4.95
N ALA A 119 10.13 25.59 -4.79
CA ALA A 119 10.93 26.65 -5.40
C ALA A 119 12.24 26.77 -4.62
N GLN A 120 13.38 26.54 -5.29
CA GLN A 120 14.66 27.02 -4.78
C GLN A 120 14.67 28.54 -4.97
N VAL A 121 14.20 29.24 -3.94
CA VAL A 121 14.19 30.69 -3.92
C VAL A 121 15.50 31.13 -3.26
N ASP A 122 16.33 31.83 -4.02
CA ASP A 122 17.41 32.60 -3.41
C ASP A 122 16.77 33.80 -2.71
N ILE A 123 16.71 33.71 -1.38
CA ILE A 123 16.12 34.76 -0.55
C ILE A 123 16.93 36.05 -0.70
N GLU A 124 18.24 35.96 -0.96
CA GLU A 124 19.14 37.12 -1.09
C GLU A 124 18.88 37.89 -2.39
N GLU A 125 18.55 37.23 -3.51
CA GLU A 125 18.14 37.90 -4.76
C GLU A 125 16.75 38.58 -4.67
N LEU A 126 15.86 38.05 -3.83
CA LEU A 126 14.51 38.62 -3.64
C LEU A 126 14.44 39.67 -2.54
N MET A 127 15.52 39.89 -1.78
CA MET A 127 15.57 41.01 -0.84
C MET A 127 15.55 42.31 -1.64
N PRO A 128 14.49 43.16 -1.53
CA PRO A 128 14.52 44.45 -2.18
C PRO A 128 15.70 45.26 -1.62
N GLU A 129 16.55 45.80 -2.50
CA GLU A 129 17.70 46.67 -2.15
C GLU A 129 17.31 47.83 -1.21
N MET A 130 16.03 48.20 -1.19
CA MET A 130 15.47 49.34 -0.47
C MET A 130 15.26 49.15 1.03
N LEU A 131 15.60 48.01 1.63
CA LEU A 131 15.53 47.85 3.10
C LEU A 131 16.87 48.08 3.80
N GLN A 132 17.71 48.96 3.25
CA GLN A 132 18.72 49.68 4.03
C GLN A 132 18.03 50.83 4.78
N VAL A 133 17.25 50.50 5.81
CA VAL A 133 16.87 51.51 6.81
C VAL A 133 18.09 51.70 7.69
N ASP A 134 18.73 52.85 7.56
CA ASP A 134 19.81 53.24 8.46
C ASP A 134 19.22 53.45 9.86
N LEU A 135 19.29 52.40 10.68
CA LEU A 135 18.78 52.41 12.06
C LEU A 135 19.69 53.22 13.01
N GLU A 136 20.81 53.76 12.50
CA GLU A 136 21.72 54.64 13.26
C GLU A 136 21.33 56.12 13.20
N ILE A 137 20.21 56.46 12.56
CA ILE A 137 19.71 57.85 12.58
C ILE A 137 19.21 58.18 14.00
N SER A 138 19.78 59.21 14.61
CA SER A 138 19.28 59.70 15.89
C SER A 138 17.87 60.28 15.74
N ALA A 139 17.05 60.23 16.81
CA ALA A 139 15.70 60.79 16.78
C ALA A 139 15.66 62.28 16.36
N ALA A 140 16.76 63.02 16.57
CA ALA A 140 16.90 64.41 16.16
C ALA A 140 17.08 64.55 14.63
N GLU A 141 17.92 63.73 14.01
CA GLU A 141 18.14 63.73 12.56
C GLU A 141 16.88 63.27 11.80
N LEU A 142 16.14 62.32 12.37
CA LEU A 142 14.87 61.86 11.82
C LEU A 142 13.81 62.98 11.85
N TYR A 143 13.76 63.77 12.93
CA TYR A 143 12.89 64.94 13.03
C TYR A 143 13.21 65.99 11.96
N GLU A 144 14.49 66.31 11.72
CA GLU A 144 14.88 67.26 10.68
C GLU A 144 14.49 66.79 9.26
N LEU A 145 14.70 65.51 8.95
CA LEU A 145 14.32 64.92 7.67
C LEU A 145 12.81 64.99 7.43
N VAL A 146 12.00 64.69 8.44
CA VAL A 146 10.53 64.76 8.36
C VAL A 146 10.06 66.20 8.18
N VAL A 147 10.62 67.16 8.92
CA VAL A 147 10.25 68.58 8.78
C VAL A 147 10.59 69.10 7.39
N LYS A 148 11.76 68.74 6.85
CA LYS A 148 12.19 69.13 5.50
C LYS A 148 11.31 68.52 4.40
N ALA A 149 10.86 67.28 4.57
CA ALA A 149 9.95 66.62 3.62
C ALA A 149 8.52 67.20 3.66
N LEU A 150 8.08 67.72 4.81
CA LEU A 150 6.75 68.32 4.97
C LEU A 150 6.69 69.81 4.59
N THR A 151 7.83 70.45 4.38
CA THR A 151 7.93 71.89 4.04
C THR A 151 8.43 72.15 2.61
N ALA A 152 8.74 71.10 1.85
CA ALA A 152 8.96 71.13 0.40
C ALA A 152 7.64 70.86 -0.35
#